data_AF-D4XAK5-F1
#
_entry.id   AF-D4XAK5-F1
#
_cell.length_a   1.000
_cell.length_b   1.000
_cell.length_c   1.000
_cell.angle_alpha   90.00
_cell.angle_beta   90.00
_cell.angle_gamma   90.00
#
_symmetry.space_group_name_H-M   'P 1'
#
loop_
_entity.id
_entity.type
_entity.pdbx_description
1 polymer ?
#
loop_
_entity_poly.entity_id
_entity_poly.type
_entity_poly.pdbx_seq_one_letter_code
_entity_poly.pdbx_strand_id
1 'polypeptide(L)'
;MNRINPTLAASALLALCVCHNALATSMPVEDAQPWPEAETVRTLLRADAAAALADCRVPGICPPGQAVSESVAPSARPADDIRVAAIFGSTRRLNVDVLINGALLRYRAGHGAPIAGAASQGAYQLLAVEGACVRLRRDDLDRTACLDIGGAQP
;
A
#
# COMPACT_ATOMS: atom_id res chain seq x y z
N MET A 1 25.02 31.72 41.70
CA MET A 1 24.40 31.44 43.02
C MET A 1 23.10 30.71 42.71
N ASN A 2 22.84 29.41 42.97
CA ASN A 2 23.33 28.37 43.89
C ASN A 2 23.20 27.02 43.14
N ARG A 3 24.17 26.09 43.04
CA ARG A 3 24.62 25.03 43.99
C ARG A 3 23.45 24.36 44.73
N ILE A 4 23.21 23.04 44.65
CA ILE A 4 23.91 21.96 45.38
C ILE A 4 23.56 20.57 44.74
N ASN A 5 24.56 19.69 44.59
CA ASN A 5 24.49 18.25 44.23
C ASN A 5 24.29 17.37 45.52
N PRO A 6 24.80 16.13 45.60
CA PRO A 6 24.11 14.84 45.48
C PRO A 6 24.16 13.99 46.79
N THR A 7 23.52 12.81 46.86
CA THR A 7 23.91 11.65 47.72
C THR A 7 22.94 10.49 47.46
N LEU A 8 23.38 9.35 46.90
CA LEU A 8 23.93 8.17 47.60
C LEU A 8 22.95 7.51 48.58
N ALA A 9 22.40 6.37 48.19
CA ALA A 9 22.08 5.29 49.11
C ALA A 9 22.35 3.96 48.40
N ALA A 10 23.49 3.37 48.78
CA ALA A 10 23.83 1.98 48.53
C ALA A 10 22.91 1.09 49.37
N SER A 11 22.29 0.10 48.74
CA SER A 11 21.72 -1.06 49.45
C SER A 11 22.02 -2.29 48.63
N ALA A 12 23.12 -2.95 49.00
CA ALA A 12 23.36 -4.35 48.67
C ALA A 12 22.37 -5.21 49.48
N LEU A 13 21.60 -6.05 48.81
CA LEU A 13 20.89 -7.16 49.45
C LEU A 13 21.17 -8.44 48.69
N LEU A 14 21.73 -9.37 49.45
CA LEU A 14 22.11 -10.72 49.09
C LEU A 14 20.92 -11.57 48.64
N ALA A 15 21.23 -12.45 47.69
CA ALA A 15 20.87 -13.87 47.63
C ALA A 15 19.42 -14.27 47.95
N LEU A 16 18.74 -14.79 46.93
CA LEU A 16 18.16 -16.13 46.96
C LEU A 16 17.86 -16.56 45.52
N CYS A 17 18.81 -17.31 44.93
CA CYS A 17 18.55 -18.12 43.75
C CYS A 17 17.65 -19.28 44.19
N VAL A 18 16.34 -19.07 44.17
CA VAL A 18 15.39 -20.19 44.18
C VAL A 18 15.27 -20.64 42.74
N CYS A 19 16.00 -21.70 42.39
CA CYS A 19 15.72 -22.49 41.21
C CYS A 19 14.29 -23.01 41.34
N HIS A 20 13.32 -22.28 40.80
CA HIS A 20 12.01 -22.84 40.49
C HIS A 20 12.28 -23.90 39.42
N ASN A 21 12.41 -25.15 39.86
CA ASN A 21 12.17 -26.30 38.99
C ASN A 21 10.73 -26.15 38.51
N ALA A 22 10.56 -25.45 37.39
CA ALA A 22 9.40 -25.59 36.55
C ALA A 22 9.41 -27.06 36.11
N LEU A 23 8.67 -27.90 36.84
CA LEU A 23 8.16 -29.12 36.26
C LEU A 23 7.34 -28.66 35.05
N ALA A 24 7.97 -28.66 33.89
CA ALA A 24 7.28 -28.63 32.62
C ALA A 24 6.49 -29.94 32.56
N THR A 25 5.26 -29.90 33.09
CA THR A 25 4.23 -30.85 32.77
C THR A 25 4.06 -30.76 31.25
N SER A 26 4.74 -31.64 30.52
CA SER A 26 4.47 -31.86 29.11
C SER A 26 3.02 -32.31 29.04
N MET A 27 2.13 -31.36 28.73
CA MET A 27 0.75 -31.71 28.41
C MET A 27 0.82 -32.72 27.26
N PRO A 28 0.04 -33.82 27.31
CA PRO A 28 -0.04 -34.70 26.17
C PRO A 28 -0.44 -33.85 24.97
N VAL A 29 0.41 -33.85 23.93
CA VAL A 29 0.01 -33.40 22.60
C VAL A 29 -1.04 -34.40 22.17
N GLU A 30 -2.28 -34.07 22.48
CA GLU A 30 -3.45 -34.73 21.93
C GLU A 30 -3.28 -34.62 20.41
N ASP A 31 -3.09 -35.77 19.75
CA ASP A 31 -2.88 -35.83 18.31
C ASP A 31 -3.97 -35.01 17.64
N ALA A 32 -3.59 -33.90 17.02
CA ALA A 32 -4.54 -32.99 16.39
C ALA A 32 -5.29 -33.78 15.31
N GLN A 33 -6.53 -34.16 15.63
CA GLN A 33 -7.37 -34.94 14.75
C GLN A 33 -7.44 -34.21 13.40
N PRO A 34 -7.05 -34.85 12.27
CA PRO A 34 -7.11 -34.20 10.98
C PRO A 34 -8.56 -33.81 10.69
N TRP A 35 -8.78 -32.55 10.31
CA TRP A 35 -10.11 -32.06 9.97
C TRP A 35 -10.71 -32.95 8.87
N PRO A 36 -11.95 -33.46 9.01
CA PRO A 36 -12.54 -34.40 8.06
C PRO A 36 -12.55 -33.88 6.63
N GLU A 37 -12.66 -32.55 6.47
CA GLU A 37 -12.77 -31.87 5.18
C GLU A 37 -11.43 -31.29 4.68
N ALA A 38 -10.29 -31.68 5.27
CA ALA A 38 -8.99 -31.09 4.94
C ALA A 38 -8.66 -31.16 3.43
N GLU A 39 -9.04 -32.24 2.74
CA GLU A 39 -8.79 -32.37 1.30
C GLU A 39 -9.71 -31.48 0.47
N THR A 40 -10.97 -31.31 0.89
CA THR A 40 -11.92 -30.40 0.26
C THR A 40 -11.45 -28.96 0.40
N VAL A 41 -11.02 -28.55 1.60
CA VAL A 41 -10.48 -27.21 1.85
C VAL A 41 -9.22 -26.97 1.03
N ARG A 42 -8.29 -27.93 0.98
CA ARG A 42 -7.10 -27.83 0.12
C ARG A 42 -7.44 -27.70 -1.36
N THR A 43 -8.44 -28.44 -1.82
CA THR A 43 -8.90 -28.38 -3.21
C THR A 43 -9.49 -27.00 -3.52
N LEU A 44 -10.33 -26.47 -2.63
CA LEU A 44 -10.93 -25.15 -2.77
C LEU A 44 -9.88 -24.04 -2.75
N LEU A 45 -8.91 -24.11 -1.82
CA LEU A 45 -7.78 -23.16 -1.77
C LEU A 45 -6.90 -23.24 -3.01
N ARG A 46 -6.69 -24.43 -3.58
CA ARG A 46 -5.92 -24.59 -4.83
C ARG A 46 -6.67 -23.98 -6.02
N ALA A 47 -7.99 -24.13 -6.07
CA ALA A 47 -8.83 -23.51 -7.10
C ALA A 47 -8.82 -21.97 -6.98
N ASP A 48 -8.94 -21.44 -5.77
CA ASP A 48 -8.89 -20.00 -5.49
C ASP A 48 -7.54 -19.38 -5.91
N ALA A 49 -6.43 -20.03 -5.52
CA ALA A 49 -5.09 -19.60 -5.93
C ALA A 49 -4.90 -19.63 -7.46
N ALA A 50 -5.47 -20.62 -8.16
CA ALA A 50 -5.41 -20.69 -9.62
C ALA A 50 -6.19 -19.56 -10.29
N ALA A 51 -7.37 -19.20 -9.76
CA ALA A 51 -8.15 -18.08 -10.26
C ALA A 51 -7.42 -16.74 -10.08
N ALA A 52 -6.83 -16.51 -8.91
CA ALA A 52 -6.06 -15.28 -8.64
C ALA A 52 -4.84 -15.12 -9.58
N LEU A 53 -4.20 -16.23 -9.97
CA LEU A 53 -3.09 -16.20 -10.94
C LEU A 53 -3.58 -15.97 -12.38
N ALA A 54 -4.76 -16.47 -12.74
CA ALA A 54 -5.34 -16.23 -14.06
C ALA A 54 -5.69 -14.75 -14.28
N ASP A 55 -6.12 -14.05 -13.23
CA ASP A 55 -6.44 -12.62 -13.27
C ASP A 55 -5.22 -11.71 -13.06
N CYS A 56 -4.01 -12.26 -12.99
CA CYS A 56 -2.82 -11.47 -12.77
C CYS A 56 -2.47 -10.61 -13.98
N ARG A 57 -2.65 -9.29 -13.84
CA ARG A 57 -2.32 -8.28 -14.87
C ARG A 57 -1.02 -7.51 -14.60
N VAL A 58 -0.21 -7.94 -13.64
CA VAL A 58 1.01 -7.21 -13.25
C VAL A 58 2.13 -7.45 -14.28
N PRO A 59 2.59 -6.41 -15.00
CA PRO A 59 3.68 -6.55 -15.96
C PRO A 59 4.97 -7.04 -15.28
N GLY A 60 5.59 -8.08 -15.82
CA GLY A 60 6.87 -8.62 -15.34
C GLY A 60 6.82 -9.65 -14.21
N ILE A 61 5.64 -9.90 -13.62
CA ILE A 61 5.44 -10.95 -12.59
C ILE A 61 4.68 -12.14 -13.17
N CYS A 62 3.76 -11.91 -14.12
CA CYS A 62 2.88 -12.93 -14.66
C CYS A 62 3.20 -13.26 -16.13
N PRO A 63 2.99 -14.52 -16.56
CA PRO A 63 3.29 -14.95 -17.93
C PRO A 63 2.42 -14.16 -18.93
N PRO A 64 2.95 -13.75 -20.09
CA PRO A 64 2.23 -12.91 -21.03
C PRO A 64 1.04 -13.67 -21.63
N GLY A 65 -0.17 -13.35 -21.17
CA GLY A 65 -1.41 -13.69 -21.87
C GLY A 65 -1.52 -12.87 -23.15
N GLN A 66 -1.96 -13.52 -24.23
CA GLN A 66 -2.04 -12.95 -25.58
C GLN A 66 -2.97 -11.72 -25.59
N ALA A 67 -2.35 -10.53 -25.58
CA ALA A 67 -3.07 -9.27 -25.64
C ALA A 67 -3.65 -9.07 -27.05
N VAL A 68 -4.98 -9.01 -27.15
CA VAL A 68 -5.65 -8.43 -28.31
C VAL A 68 -5.52 -6.92 -28.19
N SER A 69 -4.59 -6.34 -28.94
CA SER A 69 -4.45 -4.90 -29.09
C SER A 69 -5.57 -4.35 -29.96
N GLU A 70 -6.58 -3.74 -29.34
CA GLU A 70 -7.46 -2.81 -30.06
C GLU A 70 -6.74 -1.47 -30.21
N SER A 71 -6.34 -1.21 -31.46
CA SER A 71 -5.75 0.04 -31.93
C SER A 71 -6.82 1.12 -32.02
N VAL A 72 -6.69 2.18 -31.23
CA VAL A 72 -7.44 3.43 -31.40
C VAL A 72 -6.48 4.53 -31.92
N ALA A 73 -6.95 5.21 -32.98
CA ALA A 73 -6.22 6.10 -33.88
C ALA A 73 -5.46 7.27 -33.23
N PRO A 74 -4.42 7.83 -33.90
CA PRO A 74 -3.57 8.86 -33.33
C PRO A 74 -4.21 10.25 -33.47
N SER A 75 -4.32 10.98 -32.36
CA SER A 75 -4.54 12.43 -32.38
C SER A 75 -3.59 13.13 -31.41
N ALA A 76 -2.97 14.21 -31.93
CA ALA A 76 -2.38 15.36 -31.24
C ALA A 76 -1.69 15.17 -29.88
N ARG A 77 -0.34 15.22 -29.91
CA ARG A 77 0.60 15.06 -28.77
C ARG A 77 0.43 13.74 -28.00
N PRO A 78 1.51 13.07 -27.59
CA PRO A 78 1.37 11.92 -26.71
C PRO A 78 0.61 12.38 -25.45
N ALA A 79 -0.58 11.82 -25.22
CA ALA A 79 -1.32 12.06 -24.00
C ALA A 79 -0.48 11.54 -22.83
N ASP A 80 -0.26 12.35 -21.81
CA ASP A 80 0.43 11.90 -20.60
C ASP A 80 -0.35 10.74 -19.97
N ASP A 81 0.37 9.71 -19.56
CA ASP A 81 -0.17 8.59 -18.81
C ASP A 81 -0.31 9.03 -17.34
N ILE A 82 -1.55 9.31 -16.93
CA ILE A 82 -1.86 9.82 -15.59
C ILE A 82 -2.75 8.80 -14.87
N ARG A 83 -2.23 8.23 -13.78
CA ARG A 83 -2.95 7.27 -12.93
C ARG A 83 -2.92 7.70 -11.48
N VAL A 84 -4.06 7.62 -10.80
CA VAL A 84 -4.10 7.81 -9.34
C VAL A 84 -3.70 6.50 -8.69
N ALA A 85 -2.62 6.51 -7.90
CA ALA A 85 -2.14 5.34 -7.19
C ALA A 85 -2.82 5.20 -5.81
N ALA A 86 -3.06 6.33 -5.12
CA ALA A 86 -3.74 6.32 -3.83
C ALA A 86 -4.35 7.69 -3.49
N ILE A 87 -5.43 7.68 -2.72
CA ILE A 87 -6.01 8.84 -2.02
C ILE A 87 -6.12 8.47 -0.55
N PHE A 88 -5.48 9.22 0.34
CA PHE A 88 -5.37 8.84 1.75
C PHE A 88 -5.18 10.03 2.69
N GLY A 89 -5.48 9.81 3.97
CA GLY A 89 -5.39 10.81 5.03
C GLY A 89 -6.76 11.19 5.59
N SER A 90 -6.81 12.30 6.31
CA SER A 90 -8.04 12.81 6.91
C SER A 90 -8.54 14.05 6.17
N THR A 91 -9.76 14.50 6.46
CA THR A 91 -10.40 15.66 5.81
C THR A 91 -9.53 16.93 5.83
N ARG A 92 -8.66 17.10 6.85
CA ARG A 92 -7.76 18.27 6.95
C ARG A 92 -6.41 18.08 6.27
N ARG A 93 -6.03 16.84 5.96
CA ARG A 93 -4.71 16.47 5.40
C ARG A 93 -4.87 15.32 4.42
N LEU A 94 -5.68 15.55 3.39
CA LEU A 94 -5.88 14.60 2.31
C LEU A 94 -4.69 14.68 1.34
N ASN A 95 -4.00 13.56 1.16
CA ASN A 95 -2.89 13.42 0.22
C ASN A 95 -3.31 12.50 -0.91
N VAL A 96 -2.70 12.71 -2.07
CA VAL A 96 -2.92 11.91 -3.28
C VAL A 96 -1.59 11.55 -3.87
N ASP A 97 -1.38 10.27 -4.15
CA ASP A 97 -0.26 9.80 -4.95
C ASP A 97 -0.72 9.59 -6.39
N VAL A 98 -0.04 10.26 -7.32
CA VAL A 98 -0.34 10.24 -8.77
C VAL A 98 0.91 9.80 -9.52
N LEU A 99 0.76 8.81 -10.40
CA LEU A 99 1.76 8.42 -11.38
C LEU A 99 1.54 9.23 -12.65
N ILE A 100 2.55 9.99 -13.08
CA ILE A 100 2.54 10.74 -14.34
C ILE A 100 3.73 10.27 -15.17
N ASN A 101 3.47 9.62 -16.29
CA ASN A 101 4.49 9.02 -17.16
C ASN A 101 5.48 8.13 -16.37
N GLY A 102 4.97 7.38 -15.38
CA GLY A 102 5.76 6.52 -14.50
C GLY A 102 6.42 7.20 -13.30
N ALA A 103 6.41 8.53 -13.21
CA ALA A 103 6.93 9.26 -12.05
C ALA A 103 5.86 9.39 -10.95
N LEU A 104 6.17 8.92 -9.74
CA LEU A 104 5.28 9.04 -8.58
C LEU A 104 5.42 10.42 -7.94
N LEU A 105 4.35 11.20 -7.98
CA LEU A 105 4.24 12.52 -7.37
C LEU A 105 3.18 12.49 -6.27
N ARG A 106 3.48 13.14 -5.15
CA ARG A 106 2.54 13.30 -4.04
C ARG A 106 2.00 14.70 -4.01
N TYR A 107 0.68 14.82 -4.00
CA TYR A 107 -0.04 16.07 -3.84
C TYR A 107 -0.79 16.12 -2.51
N ARG A 108 -1.17 17.32 -2.09
CA ARG A 108 -2.06 17.55 -0.95
C ARG A 108 -3.21 18.42 -1.38
N ALA A 109 -4.43 18.06 -0.98
CA ALA A 109 -5.61 18.89 -1.23
C ALA A 109 -5.38 20.32 -0.72
N GLY A 110 -5.71 21.31 -1.55
CA GLY A 110 -5.46 22.74 -1.29
C GLY A 110 -4.05 23.23 -1.66
N HIS A 111 -3.17 22.35 -2.13
CA HIS A 111 -1.86 22.73 -2.67
C HIS A 111 -1.78 22.34 -4.15
N GLY A 112 -1.52 23.32 -5.03
CA GLY A 112 -1.43 23.08 -6.47
C GLY A 112 -0.19 22.27 -6.85
N ALA A 113 0.99 22.63 -6.33
CA ALA A 113 2.23 21.93 -6.66
C ALA A 113 2.38 20.60 -5.89
N PRO A 114 3.10 19.61 -6.46
CA PRO A 114 3.43 18.39 -5.73
C PRO A 114 4.29 18.71 -4.51
N ILE A 115 4.01 18.05 -3.39
CA ILE A 115 4.72 18.19 -2.11
C ILE A 115 5.85 17.15 -1.94
N ALA A 116 5.88 16.11 -2.78
CA ALA A 116 6.99 15.16 -2.88
C ALA A 116 7.04 14.49 -4.26
N GLY A 117 8.18 13.88 -4.58
CA GLY A 117 8.46 13.26 -5.88
C GLY A 117 9.30 14.16 -6.77
N ALA A 118 9.96 13.56 -7.77
CA ALA A 118 10.77 14.28 -8.75
C ALA A 118 9.83 14.93 -9.79
N ALA A 119 9.32 16.11 -9.46
CA ALA A 119 8.53 16.91 -10.39
C ALA A 119 9.44 17.48 -11.48
N SER A 120 9.14 17.18 -12.75
CA SER A 120 9.79 17.87 -13.88
C SER A 120 9.32 19.32 -13.96
N GLN A 121 10.03 20.15 -14.72
CA GLN A 121 9.49 21.45 -15.12
C GLN A 121 8.15 21.25 -15.85
N GLY A 122 7.16 22.10 -15.55
CA GLY A 122 5.80 21.95 -16.07
C GLY A 122 4.99 20.83 -15.38
N ALA A 123 5.22 20.56 -14.10
CA ALA A 123 4.38 19.62 -13.35
C ALA A 123 2.90 20.06 -13.36
N TYR A 124 2.00 19.07 -13.40
CA TYR A 124 0.58 19.31 -13.25
C TYR A 124 0.28 19.96 -11.90
N GLN A 125 -0.68 20.89 -11.89
CA GLN A 125 -1.24 21.49 -10.69
C GLN A 125 -2.49 20.73 -10.26
N LEU A 126 -2.59 20.39 -8.98
CA LEU A 126 -3.82 19.84 -8.40
C LEU A 126 -4.85 20.94 -8.20
N LEU A 127 -5.98 20.82 -8.90
CA LEU A 127 -7.12 21.72 -8.77
C LEU A 127 -8.08 21.26 -7.67
N ALA A 128 -8.44 19.97 -7.69
CA ALA A 128 -9.43 19.40 -6.80
C ALA A 128 -9.25 17.89 -6.62
N VAL A 129 -9.75 17.39 -5.50
CA VAL A 129 -9.95 15.96 -5.23
C VAL A 129 -11.45 15.75 -4.99
N GLU A 130 -12.08 14.95 -5.85
CA GLU A 130 -13.52 14.75 -5.91
C GLU A 130 -13.82 13.25 -5.80
N GLY A 131 -14.11 12.79 -4.58
CA GLY A 131 -14.31 11.37 -4.30
C GLY A 131 -13.06 10.54 -4.61
N ALA A 132 -13.18 9.63 -5.59
CA ALA A 132 -12.08 8.78 -6.05
C ALA A 132 -11.25 9.41 -7.19
N CYS A 133 -11.57 10.63 -7.62
CA CYS A 133 -10.94 11.27 -8.78
C CYS A 133 -10.19 12.55 -8.40
N VAL A 134 -9.20 12.90 -9.21
CA VAL A 134 -8.45 14.16 -9.10
C VAL A 134 -8.52 14.94 -10.39
N ARG A 135 -8.60 16.27 -10.25
CA ARG A 135 -8.53 17.22 -11.35
C ARG A 135 -7.17 17.91 -11.35
N LEU A 136 -6.49 17.82 -12.47
CA LEU A 136 -5.14 18.31 -12.70
C LEU A 136 -5.14 19.31 -13.85
N ARG A 137 -4.27 20.32 -13.79
CA ARG A 137 -4.06 21.28 -14.88
C ARG A 137 -2.59 21.42 -15.21
N ARG A 138 -2.24 21.38 -16.49
CA ARG A 138 -0.94 21.82 -16.98
C ARG A 138 -1.18 22.76 -18.15
N ASP A 139 -0.63 23.96 -18.07
CA ASP A 139 -0.93 25.04 -19.00
C ASP A 139 -2.46 25.27 -19.06
N ASP A 140 -3.07 25.19 -20.23
CA ASP A 140 -4.54 25.29 -20.43
C ASP A 140 -5.25 23.93 -20.53
N LEU A 141 -4.56 22.84 -20.21
CA LEU A 141 -5.09 21.49 -20.33
C LEU A 141 -5.53 20.91 -18.99
N ASP A 142 -6.84 20.76 -18.83
CA ASP A 142 -7.44 20.03 -17.71
C ASP A 142 -7.44 18.53 -17.97
N ARG A 143 -7.02 17.76 -16.97
CA ARG A 143 -7.04 16.30 -16.96
C ARG A 143 -7.73 15.80 -15.70
N THR A 144 -8.51 14.75 -15.84
CA THR A 144 -9.13 14.05 -14.72
C THR A 144 -8.62 12.61 -14.72
N ALA A 145 -8.18 12.14 -13.56
CA ALA A 145 -7.80 10.75 -13.36
C ALA A 145 -8.49 10.22 -12.11
N CYS A 146 -8.97 8.98 -12.16
CA CYS A 146 -9.64 8.33 -11.05
C CYS A 146 -8.79 7.19 -10.52
N LEU A 147 -8.97 6.90 -9.23
CA LEU A 147 -8.44 5.71 -8.60
C LEU A 147 -9.06 4.50 -9.29
N ASP A 148 -8.21 3.64 -9.85
CA ASP A 148 -8.65 2.36 -10.40
C ASP A 148 -8.88 1.39 -9.23
N ILE A 149 -10.13 1.29 -8.79
CA ILE A 149 -10.56 0.35 -7.76
C ILE A 149 -10.82 -0.99 -8.46
N GLY A 150 -9.77 -1.58 -9.03
CA GLY A 150 -9.73 -2.93 -9.60
C GLY A 150 -11.07 -3.41 -10.15
N GLY A 151 -11.61 -2.71 -11.16
CA GLY A 151 -12.88 -3.06 -11.75
C GLY A 151 -12.83 -4.49 -12.28
N ALA A 152 -13.37 -5.43 -11.52
CA ALA A 152 -13.81 -6.72 -12.04
C ALA A 152 -15.02 -6.40 -12.94
N GLN A 153 -14.76 -6.16 -14.22
CA GLN A 153 -15.84 -6.16 -15.21
C GLN A 153 -16.50 -7.57 -15.18
N PRO A 154 -17.84 -7.65 -15.11
CA PRO A 154 -18.56 -8.92 -15.16
C PRO A 154 -18.40 -9.62 -16.52
#